data_AF-A0A948RFR2-F1
#
_entry.id   AF-A0A948RFR2-F1
#
_cell.length_a   1.000
_cell.length_b   1.000
_cell.length_c   1.000
_cell.angle_alpha   90.00
_cell.angle_beta   90.00
_cell.angle_gamma   90.00
#
_symmetry.space_group_name_H-M   'P 1'
#
loop_
_entity.id
_entity.type
_entity.pdbx_description
1 polymer ?
#
loop_
_entity_poly.entity_id
_entity_poly.type
_entity_poly.pdbx_seq_one_letter_code
_entity_poly.pdbx_strand_id
1 'polypeptide(L)' 'ACPDDVPWWRVINAQGKISLKRGAEEQRARLEAEGVEFDERGRVDTKKYKWQAPDKLLYRS' A
#
# COMPACT_ATOMS: atom_id res chain seq x y z
N ALA A 1 2.69 21.12 -12.33
CA ALA A 1 3.62 20.02 -12.00
C ALA A 1 2.89 19.08 -11.05
N CYS A 2 2.79 17.79 -11.37
CA CYS A 2 2.22 16.81 -10.47
C CYS A 2 3.13 16.71 -9.24
N PRO A 3 2.62 16.74 -7.99
CA PRO A 3 3.46 16.62 -6.82
C PRO A 3 4.09 15.21 -6.80
N ASP A 4 5.42 15.15 -6.81
CA ASP A 4 6.22 13.92 -6.67
C ASP A 4 6.00 13.24 -5.30
N ASP A 5 5.24 13.87 -4.41
CA ASP A 5 4.99 13.49 -3.02
C ASP A 5 3.89 12.43 -2.87
N VAL A 6 3.35 11.88 -3.95
CA VAL A 6 2.32 10.83 -3.85
C VAL A 6 3.01 9.49 -3.54
N PRO A 7 2.78 8.87 -2.37
CA PRO A 7 3.45 7.65 -1.96
C PRO A 7 2.79 6.44 -2.63
N TRP A 8 2.91 6.36 -3.95
CA TRP A 8 2.27 5.33 -4.78
C TRP A 8 2.68 3.91 -4.36
N TRP A 9 3.86 3.74 -3.75
CA TRP A 9 4.34 2.47 -3.22
C TRP A 9 3.47 1.91 -2.07
N ARG A 10 2.67 2.75 -1.39
CA ARG A 10 1.71 2.31 -0.36
C ARG A 10 0.45 1.67 -0.94
N VAL A 11 0.23 1.76 -2.26
CA VAL A 11 -0.95 1.21 -2.92
C VAL A 11 -0.62 -0.18 -3.47
N ILE A 12 -1.16 -1.21 -2.80
CA ILE A 12 -1.10 -2.61 -3.23
C ILE A 12 -2.49 -3.14 -3.52
N ASN A 13 -2.60 -4.27 -4.21
CA ASN A 13 -3.92 -4.81 -4.54
C ASN A 13 -4.65 -5.35 -3.29
N ALA A 14 -5.97 -5.58 -3.41
CA ALA A 14 -6.78 -6.11 -2.32
C ALA A 14 -6.34 -7.50 -1.82
N GLN A 15 -5.52 -8.23 -2.59
CA GLN A 15 -4.95 -9.52 -2.23
C GLN A 15 -3.60 -9.39 -1.49
N GLY A 16 -3.12 -8.17 -1.22
CA GLY A 16 -1.84 -7.91 -0.58
C GLY A 16 -0.62 -8.08 -1.48
N LYS A 17 -0.79 -8.10 -2.80
CA LYS A 17 0.30 -8.28 -3.77
C LYS A 17 0.66 -6.96 -4.45
N ILE A 18 1.93 -6.84 -4.81
CA ILE A 18 2.42 -5.79 -5.70
C ILE A 18 2.02 -6.17 -7.14
N SER A 19 1.17 -5.35 -7.76
CA SER A 19 0.66 -5.60 -9.11
C SER A 19 1.59 -5.12 -10.22
N LEU A 20 2.56 -4.24 -9.92
CA LEU A 20 3.51 -3.75 -10.92
C LEU A 20 4.58 -4.81 -11.22
N LYS A 21 4.82 -5.07 -12.51
CA LYS A 21 5.99 -5.87 -12.96
C LYS A 21 7.27 -5.05 -12.98
N ARG A 22 7.20 -3.79 -13.43
CA ARG A 22 8.32 -2.84 -13.43
C ARG A 22 8.16 -1.92 -12.21
N GLY A 23 9.14 -1.86 -11.33
CA GLY A 23 9.04 -1.12 -10.07
C GLY A 23 8.49 -1.94 -8.90
N ALA A 24 8.29 -3.25 -9.08
CA ALA A 24 7.87 -4.14 -8.00
C ALA A 24 8.92 -4.18 -6.87
N GLU A 25 10.19 -4.28 -7.25
CA GLU A 25 11.32 -4.31 -6.31
C GLU A 25 11.48 -2.97 -5.58
N GLU A 26 11.38 -1.85 -6.30
CA GLU A 26 11.40 -0.50 -5.72
C GLU A 26 10.25 -0.32 -4.72
N GLN A 27 9.03 -0.72 -5.09
CA GLN A 27 7.87 -0.65 -4.20
C GLN A 27 8.06 -1.54 -2.97
N ARG A 28 8.59 -2.76 -3.15
CA ARG A 28 8.89 -3.68 -2.05
C ARG A 28 9.94 -3.08 -1.10
N ALA A 29 11.05 -2.58 -1.63
CA ALA A 29 12.12 -1.98 -0.85
C ALA A 29 11.64 -0.76 -0.03
N ARG A 30 10.79 0.09 -0.62
CA ARG A 30 10.18 1.22 0.11
C ARG A 30 9.23 0.76 1.21
N LEU A 31 8.39 -0.23 0.92
CA LEU A 31 7.47 -0.81 1.92
C LEU A 31 8.24 -1.49 3.06
N GLU A 32 9.29 -2.24 2.76
CA GLU A 32 10.18 -2.85 3.77
C GLU A 32 10.89 -1.79 4.61
N ALA A 33 11.34 -0.69 4.00
CA ALA A 33 11.92 0.46 4.72
C ALA A 33 10.92 1.16 5.65
N GLU A 34 9.63 1.14 5.32
CA GLU A 34 8.54 1.59 6.20
C GLU A 34 8.13 0.55 7.25
N GLY A 35 8.74 -0.65 7.25
CA GLY A 35 8.46 -1.73 8.20
C GLY A 35 7.32 -2.66 7.77
N VAL A 36 6.92 -2.65 6.50
CA VAL A 36 5.92 -3.57 5.97
C VAL A 36 6.56 -4.92 5.68
N GLU A 37 6.04 -5.95 6.35
CA GLU A 37 6.50 -7.32 6.20
C GLU A 37 5.79 -8.03 5.05
N PHE A 38 6.55 -8.80 4.27
CA PHE A 38 6.04 -9.65 3.21
C PHE A 38 6.17 -11.13 3.61
N ASP A 39 5.15 -11.94 3.34
CA ASP A 39 5.19 -13.38 3.52
C ASP A 39 6.12 -14.07 2.50
N GLU A 40 6.36 -15.37 2.69
CA GLU A 40 7.15 -16.21 1.77
C GLU A 40 6.58 -16.26 0.34
N ARG A 41 5.33 -15.81 0.15
CA ARG A 41 4.64 -15.75 -1.15
C ARG A 41 4.64 -14.32 -1.74
N GLY A 42 5.39 -13.39 -1.13
CA GLY A 42 5.49 -11.99 -1.54
C GLY A 42 4.23 -11.17 -1.30
N ARG A 43 3.44 -11.50 -0.29
CA ARG A 43 2.18 -10.84 0.07
C ARG A 43 2.31 -10.09 1.40
N VAL A 44 1.72 -8.91 1.44
CA VAL A 44 1.56 -8.12 2.65
C VAL A 44 0.28 -8.56 3.38
N ASP A 45 0.34 -8.65 4.70
CA ASP A 45 -0.86 -8.85 5.52
C ASP A 45 -1.73 -7.59 5.50
N THR A 46 -2.68 -7.54 4.57
CA THR A 46 -3.57 -6.39 4.40
C THR A 46 -4.54 -6.20 5.54
N LYS A 47 -4.68 -7.15 6.48
CA LYS A 47 -5.49 -6.94 7.69
C LYS A 47 -4.73 -6.07 8.70
N LYS A 48 -3.43 -6.32 8.86
CA LYS A 48 -2.53 -5.53 9.72
C LYS A 48 -2.32 -4.12 9.17
N TYR A 49 -2.12 -3.98 7.86
CA TYR A 49 -1.78 -2.70 7.22
C TYR A 49 -2.96 -2.04 6.49
N LYS A 50 -4.21 -2.50 6.70
CA LYS A 50 -5.37 -1.89 6.04
C LYS A 50 -5.52 -0.45 6.52
N TRP A 51 -5.62 0.47 5.57
CA TRP A 51 -6.13 1.79 5.90
C TRP A 51 -7.58 1.64 6.36
N GLN A 52 -7.83 1.97 7.62
CA GLN A 52 -9.17 2.12 8.14
C GLN A 52 -9.65 3.50 7.69
N ALA A 53 -10.48 3.51 6.66
CA ALA A 53 -11.18 4.74 6.28
C ALA A 53 -11.89 5.26 7.54
N PRO A 54 -11.78 6.56 7.86
CA PRO A 54 -12.51 7.12 8.98
C PRO A 54 -14.00 6.81 8.77
N ASP A 55 -14.63 6.27 9.81
CA ASP A 55 -16.06 5.98 9.83
C ASP A 55 -16.80 7.20 9.32
N LYS A 56 -17.56 7.00 8.24
CA LYS A 56 -18.27 8.00 7.44
C LYS A 56 -18.30 9.35 8.13
N LEU A 57 -17.43 10.27 7.71
CA LEU A 57 -17.75 11.68 7.91
C LEU A 57 -19.14 11.89 7.32
N LEU A 58 -20.05 12.22 8.22
CA LEU A 58 -21.44 12.54 8.02
C LEU A 58 -21.56 13.62 6.94
N TYR A 59 -21.44 13.26 5.66
CA TYR A 59 -21.89 14.11 4.56
C TYR A 59 -23.41 13.96 4.47
N ARG A 60 -24.08 14.35 5.55
CA ARG A 60 -25.50 14.66 5.55
C ARG A 60 -25.61 16.07 4.99
N SER A 61 -25.97 16.17 3.72
CA SER A 61 -26.71 17.32 3.21
C SER A 61 -28.11 16.87 2.83
#